data_AF-A0A3L7P577-F1
#
_entry.id   AF-A0A3L7P577-F1
#
_cell.length_a   1.000
_cell.length_b   1.000
_cell.length_c   1.000
_cell.angle_alpha   90.00
_cell.angle_beta   90.00
_cell.angle_gamma   90.00
#
_symmetry.space_group_name_H-M   'P 1'
#
loop_
_entity.id
_entity.type
_entity.pdbx_description
1 polymer ?
#
loop_
_entity_poly.entity_id
_entity_poly.type
_entity_poly.pdbx_seq_one_letter_code
_entity_poly.pdbx_strand_id
1 'polypeptide(L)'
;MKIHRFVLTLLFVFVGTIVPARAEKPVDLAGGLKPLASILAGREAKFDLSGKVEMPIDGKAQAIDISMVRYDAESFDLVLSHPEYALTIRRREDVTALALPKHGTVFLGEGEVASEDSLSPVAIADRLISDHSKLTQLRFGLGILGAGDIEATLRGLLANAKVQQDAAGTFTAGGAKISFPADQTIDAKIDGVHVSLTTKMEVSAAPSATEWPGMKVTDLPRGELERTLLRGVRRATEILQPGDSLTKPSMKPRSTNNGELKWVDGQRVAVLWGTPEQIGMAHGELLPEESRRCIESVLYSFGTANVVRTGRWFRHDLEDAYARLSPHIPDRHKRETQALAASLGLEPEIVEVLNVFPELFHCSGFAVFGSATKDGKLYHGRVLDYMTTIGLQDAATTFIVRPQGQIAFANVGYAAFIGSVSGMNAEGISLGEMGGRGEGKWDGAPMATLMRRALEECHTLAEVQQLWTESPRTCEYYYVFADGKTNEAVGVSATPEAIEFIKPGQSHERLGEGIKDAVVLSAGSRLEELRRRVTEKHGQFDVELSQWLMSRPVAMESNLHNVLFVPADGVLYVANASHTKPAADTAYMKIDLKKVLSEIPEAPPTRAAAK
;
A
#
# COMPACT_ATOMS: atom_id res chain seq x y z
N MET A 1 -9.85 3.95 -11.38
CA MET A 1 -11.04 4.68 -10.90
C MET A 1 -12.36 4.41 -11.68
N LYS A 2 -12.37 3.70 -12.82
CA LYS A 2 -13.55 3.62 -13.73
C LYS A 2 -14.33 2.28 -13.75
N ILE A 3 -13.73 1.20 -13.23
CA ILE A 3 -14.28 -0.17 -13.30
C ILE A 3 -15.45 -0.41 -12.33
N HIS A 4 -15.42 0.19 -11.13
CA HIS A 4 -16.50 0.04 -10.15
C HIS A 4 -17.80 0.71 -10.58
N ARG A 5 -17.73 1.95 -11.11
CA ARG A 5 -18.84 2.58 -11.79
C ARG A 5 -19.31 1.68 -12.92
N PHE A 6 -18.47 0.99 -13.67
CA PHE A 6 -18.94 0.08 -14.71
C PHE A 6 -19.79 -1.10 -14.16
N VAL A 7 -19.33 -1.86 -13.16
CA VAL A 7 -20.10 -3.01 -12.62
C VAL A 7 -21.30 -2.56 -11.75
N LEU A 8 -21.15 -1.47 -10.98
CA LEU A 8 -22.27 -0.83 -10.27
C LEU A 8 -23.22 -0.06 -11.21
N THR A 9 -22.80 0.40 -12.38
CA THR A 9 -23.69 1.08 -13.36
C THR A 9 -24.41 0.07 -14.24
N LEU A 10 -23.82 -1.12 -14.45
CA LEU A 10 -24.53 -2.29 -14.95
C LEU A 10 -25.65 -2.76 -14.00
N LEU A 11 -25.57 -2.41 -12.70
CA LEU A 11 -26.50 -2.90 -11.66
C LEU A 11 -27.33 -1.83 -10.91
N PHE A 12 -26.96 -0.54 -10.88
CA PHE A 12 -27.51 0.45 -9.93
C PHE A 12 -27.68 1.90 -10.40
N VAL A 13 -27.17 2.32 -11.55
CA VAL A 13 -27.56 3.64 -12.07
C VAL A 13 -28.81 3.37 -12.88
N PHE A 14 -29.94 4.02 -12.58
CA PHE A 14 -30.77 4.74 -13.56
C PHE A 14 -32.08 5.21 -12.88
N VAL A 15 -32.25 6.54 -12.77
CA VAL A 15 -33.48 7.18 -12.30
C VAL A 15 -33.94 8.26 -13.29
N GLY A 16 -35.19 8.15 -13.73
CA GLY A 16 -36.05 9.21 -14.28
C GLY A 16 -36.79 8.83 -15.58
N THR A 17 -37.60 9.75 -16.11
CA THR A 17 -38.83 9.56 -16.91
C THR A 17 -38.77 9.48 -18.46
N ILE A 18 -39.48 8.45 -19.02
CA ILE A 18 -40.49 8.30 -20.14
C ILE A 18 -40.26 9.03 -21.51
N VAL A 19 -40.31 8.43 -22.74
CA VAL A 19 -41.44 7.96 -23.62
C VAL A 19 -40.87 7.21 -24.88
N PRO A 20 -41.59 6.27 -25.55
CA PRO A 20 -41.00 5.22 -26.41
C PRO A 20 -41.11 5.47 -27.93
N ALA A 21 -40.31 4.75 -28.72
CA ALA A 21 -40.57 4.45 -30.13
C ALA A 21 -40.14 3.01 -30.48
N ARG A 22 -40.99 2.33 -31.26
CA ARG A 22 -40.91 0.91 -31.64
C ARG A 22 -39.80 0.60 -32.65
N ALA A 23 -39.19 -0.57 -32.50
CA ALA A 23 -38.62 -1.37 -33.61
C ALA A 23 -38.89 -2.88 -33.37
N GLU A 24 -38.86 -3.67 -34.43
CA GLU A 24 -39.30 -5.07 -34.50
C GLU A 24 -38.41 -6.03 -33.69
N LYS A 25 -39.06 -6.81 -32.80
CA LYS A 25 -38.52 -7.64 -31.69
C LYS A 25 -37.17 -7.17 -31.13
N PRO A 26 -37.17 -6.08 -30.34
CA PRO A 26 -36.00 -5.66 -29.60
C PRO A 26 -35.72 -6.68 -28.49
N VAL A 27 -34.46 -7.10 -28.34
CA VAL A 27 -34.00 -7.67 -27.07
C VAL A 27 -34.23 -6.57 -26.04
N ASP A 28 -35.22 -6.75 -25.18
CA ASP A 28 -35.44 -5.86 -24.05
C ASP A 28 -34.19 -5.88 -23.17
N LEU A 29 -33.77 -4.73 -22.67
CA LEU A 29 -32.51 -4.55 -21.94
C LEU A 29 -32.37 -5.56 -20.79
N ALA A 30 -33.45 -5.82 -20.05
CA ALA A 30 -33.47 -6.83 -18.99
C ALA A 30 -33.17 -8.25 -19.51
N GLY A 31 -33.72 -8.61 -20.67
CA GLY A 31 -33.50 -9.91 -21.31
C GLY A 31 -32.07 -10.06 -21.81
N GLY A 32 -31.50 -9.00 -22.40
CA GLY A 32 -30.11 -9.01 -22.86
C GLY A 32 -29.08 -9.04 -21.72
N LEU A 33 -29.39 -8.42 -20.58
CA LEU A 33 -28.52 -8.45 -19.39
C LEU A 33 -28.60 -9.77 -18.61
N LYS A 34 -29.70 -10.53 -18.74
CA LYS A 34 -29.98 -11.73 -17.94
C LYS A 34 -28.84 -12.77 -17.93
N PRO A 35 -28.21 -13.16 -19.06
CA PRO A 35 -27.15 -14.17 -19.04
C PRO A 35 -25.95 -13.74 -18.18
N LEU A 36 -25.44 -12.53 -18.38
CA LEU A 36 -24.33 -11.98 -17.61
C LEU A 36 -24.71 -11.76 -16.15
N ALA A 37 -25.92 -11.26 -15.88
CA ALA A 37 -26.43 -11.06 -14.52
C ALA A 37 -26.53 -12.38 -13.74
N SER A 38 -26.94 -13.48 -14.40
CA SER A 38 -27.02 -14.82 -13.79
C SER A 38 -25.65 -15.36 -13.40
N ILE A 39 -24.66 -15.18 -14.28
CA ILE A 39 -23.26 -15.52 -14.01
C ILE A 39 -22.72 -14.73 -12.81
N LEU A 40 -22.85 -13.40 -12.84
CA LEU A 40 -22.32 -12.52 -11.79
C LEU A 40 -23.03 -12.71 -10.44
N ALA A 41 -24.32 -13.07 -10.46
CA ALA A 41 -25.10 -13.41 -9.27
C ALA A 41 -24.78 -14.81 -8.72
N GLY A 42 -23.88 -15.56 -9.35
CA GLY A 42 -23.44 -16.87 -8.90
C GLY A 42 -24.45 -18.01 -9.13
N ARG A 43 -25.47 -17.81 -9.96
CA ARG A 43 -26.54 -18.81 -10.21
C ARG A 43 -26.12 -19.92 -11.16
N GLU A 44 -25.25 -19.60 -12.11
CA GLU A 44 -24.80 -20.57 -13.09
C GLU A 44 -23.73 -21.46 -12.48
N ALA A 45 -24.02 -22.76 -12.39
CA ALA A 45 -23.08 -23.76 -11.89
C ALA A 45 -21.87 -23.93 -12.82
N LYS A 46 -22.05 -23.66 -14.12
CA LYS A 46 -21.01 -23.71 -15.15
C LYS A 46 -21.28 -22.67 -16.23
N PHE A 47 -20.22 -22.07 -16.78
CA PHE A 47 -20.31 -21.10 -17.89
C PHE A 47 -18.93 -20.85 -18.50
N ASP A 48 -18.89 -20.39 -19.74
CA ASP A 48 -17.75 -19.78 -20.42
C ASP A 48 -18.09 -18.31 -20.71
N LEU A 49 -17.27 -17.41 -20.17
CA LEU A 49 -17.34 -15.97 -20.39
C LEU A 49 -16.02 -15.54 -21.03
N SER A 50 -16.06 -14.99 -22.24
CA SER A 50 -14.86 -14.50 -22.91
C SER A 50 -15.10 -13.17 -23.61
N GLY A 51 -14.04 -12.39 -23.78
CA GLY A 51 -14.13 -11.13 -24.49
C GLY A 51 -12.98 -10.19 -24.16
N LYS A 52 -13.25 -8.89 -24.24
CA LYS A 52 -12.22 -7.85 -24.22
C LYS A 52 -12.66 -6.68 -23.36
N VAL A 53 -11.72 -6.15 -22.58
CA VAL A 53 -11.88 -4.92 -21.82
C VAL A 53 -10.84 -3.91 -22.29
N GLU A 54 -11.31 -2.79 -22.83
CA GLU A 54 -10.49 -1.66 -23.24
C GLU A 54 -10.63 -0.52 -22.24
N MET A 55 -9.52 0.00 -21.73
CA MET A 55 -9.53 1.09 -20.76
C MET A 55 -8.25 1.93 -20.85
N PRO A 56 -8.26 3.18 -20.35
CA PRO A 56 -7.04 3.97 -20.25
C PRO A 56 -6.11 3.37 -19.19
N ILE A 57 -4.94 2.91 -19.61
CA ILE A 57 -3.82 2.46 -18.78
C ILE A 57 -2.61 3.33 -19.17
N ASP A 58 -1.97 3.97 -18.19
CA ASP A 58 -0.85 4.90 -18.40
C ASP A 58 -1.13 6.00 -19.42
N GLY A 59 -2.36 6.52 -19.39
CA GLY A 59 -2.82 7.60 -20.28
C GLY A 59 -3.16 7.16 -21.71
N LYS A 60 -3.04 5.87 -22.05
CA LYS A 60 -3.35 5.32 -23.38
C LYS A 60 -4.47 4.29 -23.30
N ALA A 61 -5.31 4.21 -24.34
CA ALA A 61 -6.29 3.13 -24.43
C ALA A 61 -5.56 1.80 -24.67
N GLN A 62 -5.73 0.85 -23.76
CA GLN A 62 -5.13 -0.48 -23.80
C GLN A 62 -6.21 -1.54 -23.64
N ALA A 63 -5.95 -2.72 -24.18
CA ALA A 63 -6.90 -3.81 -24.33
C ALA A 63 -6.43 -5.05 -23.57
N ILE A 64 -7.31 -5.63 -22.77
CA ILE A 64 -7.07 -6.88 -22.05
C ILE A 64 -8.11 -7.90 -22.54
N ASP A 65 -7.64 -9.01 -23.08
CA ASP A 65 -8.50 -10.15 -23.39
C ASP A 65 -8.72 -10.96 -22.11
N ILE A 66 -9.98 -11.33 -21.87
CA ILE A 66 -10.44 -12.05 -20.68
C ILE A 66 -11.13 -13.33 -21.13
N SER A 67 -10.82 -14.44 -20.49
CA SER A 67 -11.60 -15.67 -20.55
C SER A 67 -11.76 -16.23 -19.14
N MET A 68 -12.99 -16.56 -18.76
CA MET A 68 -13.33 -17.17 -17.49
C MET A 68 -14.26 -18.34 -17.76
N VAL A 69 -13.82 -19.55 -17.41
CA VAL A 69 -14.61 -20.76 -17.52
C VAL A 69 -14.83 -21.32 -16.14
N ARG A 70 -16.09 -21.44 -15.71
CA ARG A 70 -16.48 -22.17 -14.51
C ARG A 70 -17.00 -23.54 -14.94
N TYR A 71 -16.42 -24.60 -14.39
CA TYR A 71 -16.82 -25.98 -14.69
C TYR A 71 -17.83 -26.51 -13.68
N ASP A 72 -17.67 -26.14 -12.41
CA ASP A 72 -18.53 -26.57 -11.30
C ASP A 72 -18.38 -25.64 -10.07
N ALA A 73 -18.74 -26.14 -8.88
CA ALA A 73 -18.66 -25.40 -7.62
C ALA A 73 -17.23 -25.12 -7.15
N GLU A 74 -16.25 -25.91 -7.60
CA GLU A 74 -14.84 -25.86 -7.18
C GLU A 74 -13.90 -25.48 -8.32
N SER A 75 -14.28 -25.73 -9.57
CA SER A 75 -13.35 -25.68 -10.70
C SER A 75 -13.60 -24.46 -11.58
N PHE A 76 -12.55 -23.68 -11.81
CA PHE A 76 -12.55 -22.60 -12.81
C PHE A 76 -11.18 -22.36 -13.43
N ASP A 77 -11.19 -21.77 -14.62
CA ASP A 77 -10.03 -21.19 -15.30
C ASP A 77 -10.29 -19.69 -15.53
N LEU A 78 -9.31 -18.84 -15.20
CA LEU A 78 -9.29 -17.41 -15.53
C LEU A 78 -8.02 -17.10 -16.31
N VAL A 79 -8.17 -16.64 -17.55
CA VAL A 79 -7.09 -16.21 -18.41
C VAL A 79 -7.21 -14.70 -18.66
N LEU A 80 -6.12 -13.98 -18.39
CA LEU A 80 -5.99 -12.57 -18.74
C LEU A 80 -4.79 -12.41 -19.67
N SER A 81 -4.99 -11.77 -20.83
CA SER A 81 -3.95 -11.56 -21.83
C SER A 81 -3.84 -10.09 -22.20
N HIS A 82 -2.63 -9.57 -22.08
CA HIS A 82 -2.18 -8.23 -22.48
C HIS A 82 -0.84 -8.39 -23.22
N PRO A 83 -0.45 -7.47 -24.14
CA PRO A 83 0.83 -7.55 -24.84
C PRO A 83 2.03 -7.71 -23.89
N GLU A 84 2.03 -6.96 -22.80
CA GLU A 84 3.11 -6.95 -21.80
C GLU A 84 2.95 -8.01 -20.69
N TYR A 85 1.71 -8.38 -20.35
CA TYR A 85 1.42 -9.24 -19.21
C TYR A 85 0.42 -10.33 -19.60
N ALA A 86 0.61 -11.55 -19.15
CA ALA A 86 -0.40 -12.59 -19.29
C ALA A 86 -0.36 -13.48 -18.06
N LEU A 87 -1.54 -13.88 -17.59
CA LEU A 87 -1.67 -14.83 -16.50
C LEU A 87 -2.82 -15.80 -16.74
N THR A 88 -2.71 -16.97 -16.14
CA THR A 88 -3.79 -17.96 -16.04
C THR A 88 -3.88 -18.47 -14.62
N ILE A 89 -5.06 -18.37 -14.02
CA ILE A 89 -5.40 -19.04 -12.77
C ILE A 89 -6.24 -20.25 -13.11
N ARG A 90 -5.81 -21.43 -12.69
CA ARG A 90 -6.54 -22.68 -12.86
C ARG A 90 -6.76 -23.30 -11.49
N ARG A 91 -8.00 -23.28 -11.00
CA ARG A 91 -8.37 -23.89 -9.71
C ARG A 91 -9.20 -25.15 -9.95
N ARG A 92 -8.90 -26.19 -9.18
CA ARG A 92 -9.70 -27.41 -9.02
C ARG A 92 -9.98 -27.61 -7.53
N GLU A 93 -10.60 -28.74 -7.18
CA GLU A 93 -10.94 -29.06 -5.80
C GLU A 93 -9.73 -29.04 -4.86
N ASP A 94 -8.60 -29.60 -5.28
CA ASP A 94 -7.39 -29.84 -4.47
C ASP A 94 -6.16 -29.02 -4.91
N VAL A 95 -6.15 -28.50 -6.14
CA VAL A 95 -5.03 -27.78 -6.76
C VAL A 95 -5.42 -26.38 -7.22
N THR A 96 -4.51 -25.41 -7.07
CA THR A 96 -4.58 -24.11 -7.77
C THR A 96 -3.25 -23.77 -8.43
N ALA A 97 -3.27 -23.48 -9.73
CA ALA A 97 -2.11 -23.05 -10.49
C ALA A 97 -2.22 -21.57 -10.89
N LEU A 98 -1.13 -20.82 -10.75
CA LEU A 98 -0.92 -19.48 -11.32
C LEU A 98 0.18 -19.55 -12.37
N ALA A 99 -0.20 -19.61 -13.64
CA ALA A 99 0.73 -19.60 -14.76
C ALA A 99 0.96 -18.18 -15.27
N LEU A 100 2.23 -17.87 -15.56
CA LEU A 100 2.68 -16.59 -16.12
C LEU A 100 3.42 -16.88 -17.45
N PRO A 101 2.70 -16.99 -18.58
CA PRO A 101 3.28 -17.41 -19.86
C PRO A 101 4.42 -16.52 -20.36
N LYS A 102 4.36 -15.21 -20.09
CA LYS A 102 5.41 -14.25 -20.48
C LYS A 102 6.74 -14.48 -19.76
N HIS A 103 6.71 -15.21 -18.64
CA HIS A 103 7.89 -15.58 -17.86
C HIS A 103 8.21 -17.09 -17.97
N GLY A 104 7.40 -17.88 -18.68
CA GLY A 104 7.59 -19.32 -18.80
C GLY A 104 7.55 -20.07 -17.46
N THR A 105 6.79 -19.58 -16.48
CA THR A 105 6.75 -20.13 -15.11
C THR A 105 5.32 -20.31 -14.61
N VAL A 106 5.10 -21.34 -13.80
CA VAL A 106 3.83 -21.63 -13.13
C VAL A 106 4.06 -21.93 -11.66
N PHE A 107 3.25 -21.32 -10.81
CA PHE A 107 3.21 -21.63 -9.39
C PHE A 107 2.07 -22.62 -9.14
N LEU A 108 2.38 -23.79 -8.61
CA LEU A 108 1.41 -24.85 -8.36
C LEU A 108 1.17 -24.98 -6.85
N GLY A 109 -0.06 -24.75 -6.43
CA GLY A 109 -0.49 -24.79 -5.05
C GLY A 109 -1.26 -26.06 -4.71
N GLU A 110 -0.78 -26.82 -3.73
CA GLU A 110 -1.46 -28.02 -3.18
C GLU A 110 -1.68 -27.90 -1.65
N GLY A 111 -2.67 -28.63 -1.13
CA GLY A 111 -3.00 -28.67 0.30
C GLY A 111 -4.24 -27.87 0.70
N GLU A 112 -4.46 -27.75 2.01
CA GLU A 112 -5.64 -27.11 2.57
C GLU A 112 -5.59 -25.57 2.44
N VAL A 113 -6.78 -24.96 2.35
CA VAL A 113 -6.95 -23.50 2.28
C VAL A 113 -8.04 -23.10 3.26
N ALA A 114 -7.77 -22.08 4.07
CA ALA A 114 -8.78 -21.51 4.95
C ALA A 114 -9.93 -20.92 4.12
N SER A 115 -11.17 -21.10 4.58
CA SER A 115 -12.38 -20.75 3.81
C SER A 115 -12.43 -19.27 3.39
N GLU A 116 -11.88 -18.38 4.21
CA GLU A 116 -11.79 -16.94 4.03
C GLU A 116 -10.73 -16.53 3.00
N ASP A 117 -9.73 -17.38 2.78
CA ASP A 117 -8.64 -17.18 1.83
C ASP A 117 -8.84 -17.97 0.52
N SER A 118 -9.90 -18.79 0.45
CA SER A 118 -10.11 -19.63 -0.72
C SER A 118 -10.66 -18.90 -1.94
N LEU A 119 -10.08 -19.21 -3.09
CA LEU A 119 -10.56 -18.84 -4.41
C LEU A 119 -11.75 -19.68 -4.90
N SER A 120 -12.40 -20.48 -4.04
CA SER A 120 -13.63 -21.19 -4.42
C SER A 120 -14.62 -20.23 -5.11
N PRO A 121 -15.21 -20.61 -6.26
CA PRO A 121 -16.19 -19.78 -6.97
C PRO A 121 -17.41 -19.39 -6.11
N VAL A 122 -17.81 -20.26 -5.17
CA VAL A 122 -18.99 -20.05 -4.35
C VAL A 122 -18.77 -18.87 -3.40
N ALA A 123 -19.61 -17.84 -3.49
CA ALA A 123 -19.52 -16.62 -2.68
C ALA A 123 -18.18 -15.86 -2.81
N ILE A 124 -17.46 -16.03 -3.92
CA ILE A 124 -16.14 -15.39 -4.12
C ILE A 124 -16.20 -13.86 -4.01
N ALA A 125 -17.32 -13.25 -4.40
CA ALA A 125 -17.54 -11.80 -4.29
C ALA A 125 -17.48 -11.31 -2.83
N ASP A 126 -17.95 -12.12 -1.87
CA ASP A 126 -17.93 -11.76 -0.45
C ASP A 126 -16.52 -11.72 0.12
N ARG A 127 -15.63 -12.56 -0.44
CA ARG A 127 -14.21 -12.61 -0.06
C ARG A 127 -13.38 -11.57 -0.80
N LEU A 128 -13.67 -11.32 -2.08
CA LEU A 128 -12.93 -10.35 -2.90
C LEU A 128 -13.34 -8.90 -2.65
N ILE A 129 -14.58 -8.63 -2.20
CA ILE A 129 -15.07 -7.27 -2.00
C ILE A 129 -15.25 -7.00 -0.50
N SER A 130 -14.35 -6.17 0.01
CA SER A 130 -14.36 -5.70 1.39
C SER A 130 -15.46 -4.65 1.65
N ASP A 131 -15.97 -4.63 2.88
CA ASP A 131 -16.86 -3.57 3.39
C ASP A 131 -16.17 -2.21 3.53
N HIS A 132 -14.84 -2.18 3.44
CA HIS A 132 -14.07 -0.95 3.38
C HIS A 132 -13.99 -0.35 1.98
N SER A 133 -14.53 -1.02 0.95
CA SER A 133 -14.59 -0.52 -0.42
C SER A 133 -15.96 0.07 -0.75
N LYS A 134 -16.00 1.08 -1.63
CA LYS A 134 -17.25 1.56 -2.26
C LYS A 134 -17.94 0.47 -3.09
N LEU A 135 -17.22 -0.60 -3.42
CA LEU A 135 -17.76 -1.78 -4.08
C LEU A 135 -18.70 -2.62 -3.19
N THR A 136 -18.85 -2.35 -1.89
CA THR A 136 -19.82 -3.10 -1.07
C THR A 136 -21.26 -3.01 -1.61
N GLN A 137 -21.61 -1.90 -2.26
CA GLN A 137 -22.91 -1.75 -2.95
C GLN A 137 -23.08 -2.75 -4.10
N LEU A 138 -21.98 -3.08 -4.80
CA LEU A 138 -21.99 -4.09 -5.85
C LEU A 138 -22.30 -5.46 -5.24
N ARG A 139 -21.59 -5.81 -4.16
CA ARG A 139 -21.79 -7.07 -3.43
C ARG A 139 -23.24 -7.20 -2.97
N PHE A 140 -23.82 -6.14 -2.41
CA PHE A 140 -25.23 -6.11 -2.03
C PHE A 140 -26.19 -6.35 -3.20
N GLY A 141 -25.98 -5.69 -4.35
CA GLY A 141 -26.81 -5.92 -5.54
C GLY A 141 -26.69 -7.32 -6.13
N LEU A 142 -25.48 -7.88 -6.16
CA LEU A 142 -25.27 -9.28 -6.58
C LEU A 142 -26.00 -10.24 -5.63
N GLY A 143 -26.02 -9.96 -4.33
CA GLY A 143 -26.80 -10.74 -3.35
C GLY A 143 -28.30 -10.72 -3.62
N ILE A 144 -28.88 -9.55 -3.95
CA ILE A 144 -30.30 -9.44 -4.31
C ILE A 144 -30.61 -10.25 -5.57
N LEU A 145 -29.79 -10.12 -6.62
CA LEU A 145 -29.95 -10.90 -7.86
C LEU A 145 -29.80 -12.41 -7.63
N GLY A 146 -28.89 -12.81 -6.74
CA GLY A 146 -28.69 -14.19 -6.36
C GLY A 146 -29.93 -14.80 -5.69
N ALA A 147 -30.63 -14.03 -4.85
CA ALA A 147 -31.78 -14.49 -4.07
C ALA A 147 -33.14 -14.39 -4.80
N GLY A 148 -33.35 -13.38 -5.65
CA GLY A 148 -34.65 -13.09 -6.31
C GLY A 148 -34.75 -13.53 -7.78
N ASP A 149 -35.92 -13.49 -8.42
CA ASP A 149 -35.99 -13.74 -9.87
C ASP A 149 -35.15 -12.69 -10.61
N ILE A 150 -34.10 -13.11 -11.33
CA ILE A 150 -33.15 -12.20 -11.97
C ILE A 150 -33.87 -11.26 -12.93
N GLU A 151 -34.76 -11.80 -13.76
CA GLU A 151 -35.41 -11.00 -14.79
C GLU A 151 -36.40 -10.01 -14.17
N ALA A 152 -37.18 -10.44 -13.18
CA ALA A 152 -38.08 -9.54 -12.45
C ALA A 152 -37.31 -8.46 -11.68
N THR A 153 -36.16 -8.82 -11.11
CA THR A 153 -35.30 -7.91 -10.33
C THR A 153 -34.66 -6.88 -11.26
N LEU A 154 -34.10 -7.31 -12.40
CA LEU A 154 -33.58 -6.42 -13.44
C LEU A 154 -34.69 -5.50 -13.96
N ARG A 155 -35.88 -6.02 -14.24
CA ARG A 155 -37.04 -5.21 -14.66
C ARG A 155 -37.44 -4.20 -13.59
N GLY A 156 -37.43 -4.57 -12.31
CA GLY A 156 -37.73 -3.67 -11.20
C GLY A 156 -36.69 -2.54 -11.06
N LEU A 157 -35.41 -2.87 -11.18
CA LEU A 157 -34.31 -1.90 -11.18
C LEU A 157 -34.40 -0.95 -12.40
N LEU A 158 -34.79 -1.49 -13.56
CA LEU A 158 -34.95 -0.73 -14.81
C LEU A 158 -36.26 0.05 -14.91
N ALA A 159 -37.29 -0.28 -14.12
CA ALA A 159 -38.61 0.37 -14.21
C ALA A 159 -38.55 1.88 -13.98
N ASN A 160 -37.57 2.35 -13.20
CA ASN A 160 -37.36 3.76 -12.92
C ASN A 160 -36.24 4.38 -13.77
N ALA A 161 -35.67 3.65 -14.73
CA ALA A 161 -34.50 4.07 -15.48
C ALA A 161 -34.80 4.97 -16.69
N LYS A 162 -34.04 6.07 -16.89
CA LYS A 162 -34.04 6.88 -18.13
C LYS A 162 -33.30 6.16 -19.26
N VAL A 163 -33.84 5.04 -19.71
CA VAL A 163 -33.25 4.28 -20.82
C VAL A 163 -33.78 4.85 -22.13
N GLN A 164 -32.87 5.30 -22.97
CA GLN A 164 -33.14 5.61 -24.36
C GLN A 164 -32.60 4.48 -25.23
N GLN A 165 -33.33 4.06 -26.25
CA GLN A 165 -32.83 3.15 -27.26
C GLN A 165 -32.74 3.91 -28.58
N ASP A 166 -31.59 3.85 -29.24
CA ASP A 166 -31.43 4.41 -30.59
C ASP A 166 -31.93 3.45 -31.68
N ALA A 167 -31.96 3.92 -32.92
CA ALA A 167 -32.40 3.12 -34.07
C ALA A 167 -31.50 1.91 -34.37
N ALA A 168 -30.26 1.90 -33.85
CA ALA A 168 -29.32 0.78 -33.96
C ALA A 168 -29.50 -0.24 -32.82
N GLY A 169 -30.46 -0.02 -31.92
CA GLY A 169 -30.72 -0.91 -30.78
C GLY A 169 -29.80 -0.69 -29.59
N THR A 170 -29.00 0.38 -29.57
CA THR A 170 -28.11 0.72 -28.45
C THR A 170 -28.88 1.42 -27.36
N PHE A 171 -28.81 0.89 -26.15
CA PHE A 171 -29.37 1.47 -24.95
C PHE A 171 -28.41 2.50 -24.36
N THR A 172 -28.88 3.73 -24.12
CA THR A 172 -28.11 4.79 -23.47
C THR A 172 -28.82 5.23 -22.19
N ALA A 173 -28.07 5.27 -21.09
CA ALA A 173 -28.55 5.82 -19.84
C ALA A 173 -27.36 6.25 -18.96
N GLY A 174 -27.46 7.40 -18.27
CA GLY A 174 -26.44 7.87 -17.32
C GLY A 174 -25.00 7.97 -17.84
N GLY A 175 -24.80 8.14 -19.15
CA GLY A 175 -23.49 8.15 -19.81
C GLY A 175 -22.95 6.76 -20.19
N ALA A 176 -23.63 5.69 -19.80
CA ALA A 176 -23.38 4.34 -20.27
C ALA A 176 -24.09 4.08 -21.61
N LYS A 177 -23.44 3.31 -22.49
CA LYS A 177 -24.02 2.78 -23.73
C LYS A 177 -23.90 1.27 -23.73
N ILE A 178 -24.98 0.55 -24.00
CA ILE A 178 -25.04 -0.91 -24.00
C ILE A 178 -25.72 -1.39 -25.29
N SER A 179 -25.13 -2.37 -25.96
CA SER A 179 -25.73 -3.04 -27.13
C SER A 179 -25.53 -4.54 -27.04
N PHE A 180 -26.33 -5.29 -27.79
CA PHE A 180 -26.29 -6.74 -27.87
C PHE A 180 -26.03 -7.16 -29.33
N PRO A 181 -24.76 -7.15 -29.78
CA PRO A 181 -24.43 -7.34 -31.20
C PRO A 181 -24.71 -8.76 -31.71
N ALA A 182 -24.78 -9.74 -30.81
CA ALA A 182 -25.14 -11.14 -31.09
C ALA A 182 -25.84 -11.74 -29.87
N ASP A 183 -26.43 -12.92 -30.03
CA ASP A 183 -26.98 -13.66 -28.88
C ASP A 183 -25.90 -13.88 -27.82
N GLN A 184 -26.27 -13.71 -26.55
CA GLN A 184 -25.39 -13.85 -25.38
C GLN A 184 -24.12 -12.99 -25.43
N THR A 185 -24.06 -11.97 -26.29
CA THR A 185 -22.95 -11.02 -26.39
C THR A 185 -23.41 -9.63 -25.99
N ILE A 186 -22.62 -8.98 -25.13
CA ILE A 186 -22.86 -7.62 -24.64
C ILE A 186 -21.66 -6.74 -24.96
N ASP A 187 -21.95 -5.58 -25.53
CA ASP A 187 -20.99 -4.48 -25.66
C ASP A 187 -21.45 -3.34 -24.75
N ALA A 188 -20.58 -2.86 -23.87
CA ALA A 188 -20.88 -1.83 -22.91
C ALA A 188 -19.74 -0.80 -22.83
N LYS A 189 -20.08 0.50 -22.88
CA LYS A 189 -19.13 1.61 -22.79
C LYS A 189 -19.55 2.61 -21.73
N ILE A 190 -18.66 2.94 -20.80
CA ILE A 190 -18.87 3.96 -19.76
C ILE A 190 -17.54 4.60 -19.35
N ASP A 191 -17.51 5.92 -19.14
CA ASP A 191 -16.35 6.64 -18.61
C ASP A 191 -15.01 6.36 -19.35
N GLY A 192 -15.04 5.93 -20.61
CA GLY A 192 -13.85 5.55 -21.38
C GLY A 192 -13.34 4.11 -21.14
N VAL A 193 -14.12 3.28 -20.45
CA VAL A 193 -13.99 1.82 -20.43
C VAL A 193 -14.97 1.25 -21.46
N HIS A 194 -14.52 0.30 -22.25
CA HIS A 194 -15.32 -0.43 -23.23
C HIS A 194 -15.14 -1.92 -22.99
N VAL A 195 -16.23 -2.65 -22.85
CA VAL A 195 -16.26 -4.07 -22.53
C VAL A 195 -17.12 -4.77 -23.56
N SER A 196 -16.56 -5.80 -24.18
CA SER A 196 -17.25 -6.70 -25.08
C SER A 196 -17.13 -8.10 -24.49
N LEU A 197 -18.25 -8.76 -24.18
CA LEU A 197 -18.26 -10.07 -23.54
C LEU A 197 -19.27 -10.98 -24.22
N THR A 198 -18.88 -12.21 -24.48
CA THR A 198 -19.72 -13.31 -24.94
C THR A 198 -19.84 -14.35 -23.83
N THR A 199 -21.06 -14.83 -23.61
CA THR A 199 -21.37 -15.87 -22.63
C THR A 199 -21.84 -17.14 -23.32
N LYS A 200 -21.51 -18.30 -22.74
CA LYS A 200 -22.02 -19.61 -23.13
C LYS A 200 -22.26 -20.45 -21.86
N MET A 201 -23.37 -21.17 -21.79
CA MET A 201 -23.71 -22.00 -20.62
C MET A 201 -23.20 -23.45 -20.76
N GLU A 202 -22.70 -23.81 -21.93
CA GLU A 202 -22.01 -25.08 -22.17
C GLU A 202 -20.50 -24.86 -22.05
N VAL A 203 -19.84 -25.77 -21.32
CA VAL A 203 -18.39 -25.77 -21.12
C VAL A 203 -17.84 -27.13 -21.47
N SER A 204 -16.62 -27.16 -21.99
CA SER A 204 -15.87 -28.39 -22.22
C SER A 204 -15.43 -29.03 -20.90
N ALA A 205 -14.84 -30.23 -20.97
CA ALA A 205 -14.19 -30.84 -19.81
C ALA A 205 -13.05 -29.95 -19.28
N ALA A 206 -12.92 -29.89 -17.97
CA ALA A 206 -11.86 -29.13 -17.31
C ALA A 206 -10.48 -29.72 -17.67
N PRO A 207 -9.52 -28.91 -18.16
CA PRO A 207 -8.15 -29.39 -18.39
C PRO A 207 -7.45 -29.71 -17.08
N SER A 208 -6.38 -30.50 -17.13
CA SER A 208 -5.54 -30.80 -15.96
C SER A 208 -4.99 -29.53 -15.32
N ALA A 209 -4.99 -29.45 -13.99
CA ALA A 209 -4.43 -28.32 -13.25
C ALA A 209 -2.91 -28.36 -13.09
N THR A 210 -2.30 -29.54 -13.29
CA THR A 210 -0.88 -29.79 -13.03
C THR A 210 -0.05 -29.88 -14.32
N GLU A 211 -0.68 -30.08 -15.48
CA GLU A 211 0.02 -30.22 -16.77
C GLU A 211 0.32 -28.86 -17.41
N TRP A 212 1.58 -28.42 -17.34
CA TRP A 212 2.07 -27.15 -17.90
C TRP A 212 3.32 -27.36 -18.79
N PRO A 213 3.17 -27.90 -20.01
CA PRO A 213 4.31 -28.23 -20.86
C PRO A 213 5.12 -26.99 -21.23
N GLY A 214 6.45 -27.08 -21.05
CA GLY A 214 7.38 -25.99 -21.37
C GLY A 214 7.44 -24.85 -20.34
N MET A 215 6.74 -24.98 -19.22
CA MET A 215 6.81 -24.02 -18.12
C MET A 215 7.63 -24.58 -16.95
N LYS A 216 8.38 -23.70 -16.28
CA LYS A 216 9.03 -24.02 -15.00
C LYS A 216 7.96 -24.09 -13.92
N VAL A 217 7.78 -25.26 -13.30
CA VAL A 217 6.87 -25.44 -12.17
C VAL A 217 7.60 -25.08 -10.87
N THR A 218 6.93 -24.31 -10.01
CA THR A 218 7.35 -24.01 -8.64
C THR A 218 6.21 -24.36 -7.69
N ASP A 219 6.42 -25.34 -6.83
CA ASP A 219 5.40 -25.78 -5.88
C ASP A 219 5.32 -24.82 -4.68
N LEU A 220 4.10 -24.59 -4.20
CA LEU A 220 3.78 -23.73 -3.05
C LEU A 220 2.68 -24.37 -2.19
N PRO A 221 2.56 -24.03 -0.90
CA PRO A 221 1.34 -24.28 -0.16
C PRO A 221 0.16 -23.57 -0.83
N ARG A 222 -0.92 -24.30 -1.15
CA ARG A 222 -2.10 -23.74 -1.81
C ARG A 222 -2.70 -22.58 -1.02
N GLY A 223 -2.73 -22.69 0.30
CA GLY A 223 -3.22 -21.63 1.18
C GLY A 223 -2.47 -20.31 1.01
N GLU A 224 -1.15 -20.35 0.75
CA GLU A 224 -0.36 -19.15 0.49
C GLU A 224 -0.69 -18.54 -0.87
N LEU A 225 -0.82 -19.37 -1.92
CA LEU A 225 -1.15 -18.93 -3.27
C LEU A 225 -2.54 -18.29 -3.31
N GLU A 226 -3.56 -18.98 -2.80
CA GLU A 226 -4.94 -18.47 -2.81
C GLU A 226 -5.08 -17.22 -1.96
N ARG A 227 -4.49 -17.20 -0.76
CA ARG A 227 -4.47 -16.01 0.13
C ARG A 227 -3.82 -14.80 -0.55
N THR A 228 -2.69 -15.00 -1.23
CA THR A 228 -1.97 -13.92 -1.92
C THR A 228 -2.82 -13.28 -2.99
N LEU A 229 -3.45 -14.09 -3.85
CA LEU A 229 -4.31 -13.61 -4.93
C LEU A 229 -5.59 -12.97 -4.38
N LEU A 230 -6.27 -13.65 -3.45
CA LEU A 230 -7.55 -13.22 -2.91
C LEU A 230 -7.41 -11.91 -2.12
N ARG A 231 -6.51 -11.88 -1.13
CA ARG A 231 -6.29 -10.67 -0.33
C ARG A 231 -5.65 -9.55 -1.15
N GLY A 232 -4.85 -9.89 -2.16
CA GLY A 232 -4.29 -8.93 -3.09
C GLY A 232 -5.36 -8.19 -3.88
N VAL A 233 -6.29 -8.92 -4.50
CA VAL A 233 -7.45 -8.31 -5.19
C VAL A 233 -8.32 -7.55 -4.21
N ARG A 234 -8.64 -8.14 -3.05
CA ARG A 234 -9.45 -7.50 -2.01
C ARG A 234 -8.88 -6.15 -1.60
N ARG A 235 -7.59 -6.09 -1.27
CA ARG A 235 -6.92 -4.85 -0.89
C ARG A 235 -6.79 -3.87 -2.05
N ALA A 236 -6.52 -4.34 -3.27
CA ALA A 236 -6.53 -3.49 -4.46
C ALA A 236 -7.87 -2.79 -4.67
N THR A 237 -9.00 -3.46 -4.41
CA THR A 237 -10.32 -2.81 -4.49
C THR A 237 -10.56 -1.74 -3.44
N GLU A 238 -10.02 -1.92 -2.22
CA GLU A 238 -10.05 -0.90 -1.17
C GLU A 238 -9.24 0.33 -1.58
N ILE A 239 -8.06 0.14 -2.16
CA ILE A 239 -7.16 1.23 -2.58
C ILE A 239 -7.73 1.98 -3.78
N LEU A 240 -8.19 1.23 -4.79
CA LEU A 240 -8.72 1.84 -6.01
C LEU A 240 -10.08 2.49 -5.78
N GLN A 241 -10.85 2.02 -4.80
CA GLN A 241 -12.22 2.45 -4.50
C GLN A 241 -12.48 2.52 -2.99
N PRO A 242 -11.82 3.45 -2.28
CA PRO A 242 -11.88 3.51 -0.83
C PRO A 242 -13.25 3.95 -0.37
N GLY A 243 -13.82 3.19 0.56
CA GLY A 243 -15.05 3.51 1.28
C GLY A 243 -14.85 4.58 2.34
N ASP A 244 -15.95 4.95 3.00
CA ASP A 244 -15.93 6.00 4.03
C ASP A 244 -15.07 5.62 5.24
N SER A 245 -15.01 4.33 5.59
CA SER A 245 -14.17 3.86 6.70
C SER A 245 -12.66 4.03 6.47
N LEU A 246 -12.21 4.16 5.20
CA LEU A 246 -10.81 4.44 4.84
C LEU A 246 -10.56 5.94 4.66
N THR A 247 -11.51 6.66 4.05
CA THR A 247 -11.35 8.11 3.80
C THR A 247 -11.70 8.99 5.00
N LYS A 248 -12.48 8.46 5.95
CA LYS A 248 -12.92 9.11 7.19
C LYS A 248 -12.85 8.10 8.35
N PRO A 249 -11.66 7.63 8.72
CA PRO A 249 -11.51 6.61 9.76
C PRO A 249 -12.04 7.09 11.12
N SER A 250 -12.54 6.16 11.92
CA SER A 250 -13.01 6.44 13.28
C SER A 250 -11.87 6.94 14.16
N MET A 251 -11.96 8.19 14.61
CA MET A 251 -10.95 8.84 15.47
C MET A 251 -11.13 8.52 16.95
N LYS A 252 -11.41 7.25 17.28
CA LYS A 252 -11.62 6.82 18.67
C LYS A 252 -10.27 6.51 19.31
N PRO A 253 -9.96 7.10 20.47
CA PRO A 253 -8.79 6.69 21.25
C PRO A 253 -8.88 5.22 21.68
N ARG A 254 -7.73 4.57 21.86
CA ARG A 254 -7.61 3.21 22.39
C ARG A 254 -6.46 3.16 23.39
N SER A 255 -6.50 2.24 24.34
CA SER A 255 -5.43 2.08 25.34
C SER A 255 -5.22 0.61 25.68
N THR A 256 -3.99 0.27 26.02
CA THR A 256 -3.56 -1.03 26.55
C THR A 256 -2.71 -0.77 27.79
N ASN A 257 -2.14 -1.82 28.41
CA ASN A 257 -1.26 -1.65 29.57
C ASN A 257 0.06 -0.91 29.23
N ASN A 258 0.46 -0.97 27.96
CA ASN A 258 1.77 -0.53 27.48
C ASN A 258 1.68 0.38 26.24
N GLY A 259 0.49 0.92 25.97
CA GLY A 259 0.31 1.85 24.88
C GLY A 259 -1.01 2.61 24.90
N GLU A 260 -1.04 3.69 24.13
CA GLU A 260 -2.22 4.51 23.88
C GLU A 260 -2.23 4.97 22.42
N LEU A 261 -3.38 4.85 21.75
CA LEU A 261 -3.64 5.44 20.45
C LEU A 261 -4.43 6.73 20.65
N LYS A 262 -3.83 7.86 20.28
CA LYS A 262 -4.41 9.20 20.30
C LYS A 262 -4.59 9.72 18.88
N TRP A 263 -5.34 10.82 18.76
CA TRP A 263 -5.54 11.55 17.52
C TRP A 263 -5.16 13.02 17.71
N VAL A 264 -4.28 13.52 16.86
CA VAL A 264 -3.84 14.93 16.88
C VAL A 264 -4.00 15.46 15.46
N ASP A 265 -4.74 16.57 15.31
CA ASP A 265 -5.05 17.19 14.01
C ASP A 265 -5.58 16.20 12.95
N GLY A 266 -6.35 15.20 13.39
CA GLY A 266 -6.94 14.18 12.53
C GLY A 266 -5.99 13.05 12.10
N GLN A 267 -4.77 12.99 12.65
CA GLN A 267 -3.79 11.93 12.37
C GLN A 267 -3.56 11.03 13.60
N ARG A 268 -3.18 9.77 13.37
CA ARG A 268 -2.92 8.76 14.42
C ARG A 268 -1.58 9.01 15.09
N VAL A 269 -1.57 9.01 16.42
CA VAL A 269 -0.36 9.01 17.25
C VAL A 269 -0.43 7.83 18.22
N ALA A 270 0.45 6.85 18.04
CA ALA A 270 0.57 5.70 18.93
C ALA A 270 1.71 5.95 19.92
N VAL A 271 1.40 5.96 21.21
CA VAL A 271 2.36 6.09 22.30
C VAL A 271 2.59 4.70 22.88
N LEU A 272 3.83 4.20 22.89
CA LEU A 272 4.17 2.83 23.29
C LEU A 272 5.31 2.83 24.31
N TRP A 273 5.29 1.94 25.31
CA TRP A 273 6.35 1.88 26.32
C TRP A 273 6.55 0.49 26.92
N GLY A 274 7.77 0.21 27.38
CA GLY A 274 8.12 -1.00 28.12
C GLY A 274 9.19 -1.86 27.45
N THR A 275 9.17 -3.15 27.75
CA THR A 275 10.01 -4.17 27.09
C THR A 275 9.64 -4.30 25.60
N PRO A 276 10.53 -4.86 24.77
CA PRO A 276 10.23 -5.13 23.36
C PRO A 276 8.92 -5.90 23.16
N GLU A 277 8.66 -6.91 23.99
CA GLU A 277 7.44 -7.72 23.94
C GLU A 277 6.19 -6.88 24.25
N GLN A 278 6.27 -6.04 25.28
CA GLN A 278 5.17 -5.15 25.67
C GLN A 278 4.87 -4.11 24.58
N ILE A 279 5.91 -3.55 23.94
CA ILE A 279 5.76 -2.60 22.84
C ILE A 279 5.14 -3.28 21.63
N GLY A 280 5.65 -4.46 21.24
CA GLY A 280 5.11 -5.23 20.12
C GLY A 280 3.64 -5.62 20.32
N MET A 281 3.30 -6.12 21.52
CA MET A 281 1.93 -6.47 21.87
C MET A 281 0.99 -5.25 21.83
N ALA A 282 1.39 -4.14 22.46
CA ALA A 282 0.59 -2.92 22.47
C ALA A 282 0.41 -2.33 21.07
N HIS A 283 1.43 -2.42 20.20
CA HIS A 283 1.33 -1.98 18.81
C HIS A 283 0.18 -2.69 18.09
N GLY A 284 0.16 -4.02 18.07
CA GLY A 284 -0.88 -4.75 17.32
C GLY A 284 -2.26 -4.71 17.98
N GLU A 285 -2.34 -4.66 19.31
CA GLU A 285 -3.61 -4.46 20.03
C GLU A 285 -4.26 -3.09 19.71
N LEU A 286 -3.46 -2.03 19.55
CA LEU A 286 -3.94 -0.69 19.25
C LEU A 286 -4.30 -0.49 17.77
N LEU A 287 -3.58 -1.14 16.87
CA LEU A 287 -3.63 -0.90 15.42
C LEU A 287 -3.92 -2.17 14.57
N PRO A 288 -4.84 -3.07 14.95
CA PRO A 288 -4.97 -4.37 14.28
C PRO A 288 -5.37 -4.24 12.81
N GLU A 289 -6.34 -3.36 12.50
CA GLU A 289 -6.80 -3.14 11.13
C GLU A 289 -5.79 -2.40 10.27
N GLU A 290 -5.12 -1.41 10.85
CA GLU A 290 -4.06 -0.66 10.20
C GLU A 290 -2.87 -1.58 9.86
N SER A 291 -2.47 -2.45 10.80
CA SER A 291 -1.42 -3.46 10.60
C SER A 291 -1.81 -4.46 9.51
N ARG A 292 -3.04 -4.99 9.56
CA ARG A 292 -3.56 -5.89 8.53
C ARG A 292 -3.53 -5.24 7.15
N ARG A 293 -3.95 -3.97 7.02
CA ARG A 293 -3.92 -3.24 5.74
C ARG A 293 -2.51 -3.02 5.24
N CYS A 294 -1.55 -2.71 6.10
CA CYS A 294 -0.14 -2.59 5.71
C CYS A 294 0.37 -3.91 5.13
N ILE A 295 0.15 -5.02 5.85
CA ILE A 295 0.53 -6.37 5.42
C ILE A 295 -0.13 -6.71 4.08
N GLU A 296 -1.43 -6.51 3.94
CA GLU A 296 -2.15 -6.83 2.70
C GLU A 296 -1.71 -5.95 1.52
N SER A 297 -1.41 -4.68 1.77
CA SER A 297 -0.89 -3.76 0.75
C SER A 297 0.46 -4.23 0.22
N VAL A 298 1.38 -4.65 1.10
CA VAL A 298 2.74 -5.04 0.75
C VAL A 298 2.81 -6.49 0.23
N LEU A 299 2.41 -7.45 1.05
CA LEU A 299 2.63 -8.87 0.75
C LEU A 299 1.69 -9.41 -0.32
N TYR A 300 0.46 -8.88 -0.41
CA TYR A 300 -0.57 -9.47 -1.27
C TYR A 300 -0.91 -8.60 -2.48
N SER A 301 -1.22 -7.31 -2.29
CA SER A 301 -1.57 -6.42 -3.41
C SER A 301 -0.34 -6.09 -4.26
N PHE A 302 0.69 -5.48 -3.66
CA PHE A 302 1.95 -5.25 -4.33
C PHE A 302 2.64 -6.58 -4.69
N GLY A 303 2.63 -7.56 -3.77
CA GLY A 303 3.21 -8.88 -4.03
C GLY A 303 2.63 -9.56 -5.28
N THR A 304 1.30 -9.60 -5.44
CA THR A 304 0.67 -10.16 -6.65
C THR A 304 1.11 -9.42 -7.91
N ALA A 305 1.12 -8.08 -7.89
CA ALA A 305 1.57 -7.29 -9.03
C ALA A 305 3.07 -7.55 -9.34
N ASN A 306 3.90 -7.70 -8.32
CA ASN A 306 5.32 -8.01 -8.46
C ASN A 306 5.55 -9.41 -9.04
N VAL A 307 4.79 -10.41 -8.59
CA VAL A 307 4.80 -11.78 -9.13
C VAL A 307 4.48 -11.76 -10.62
N VAL A 308 3.41 -11.08 -11.03
CA VAL A 308 3.02 -10.97 -12.45
C VAL A 308 4.09 -10.24 -13.27
N ARG A 309 4.76 -9.23 -12.70
CA ARG A 309 5.78 -8.43 -13.39
C ARG A 309 7.13 -9.15 -13.54
N THR A 310 7.50 -9.97 -12.56
CA THR A 310 8.86 -10.56 -12.48
C THR A 310 8.89 -12.05 -12.82
N GLY A 311 7.77 -12.75 -12.68
CA GLY A 311 7.72 -14.20 -12.74
C GLY A 311 8.33 -14.89 -11.52
N ARG A 312 8.66 -14.16 -10.45
CA ARG A 312 9.22 -14.71 -9.21
C ARG A 312 8.21 -14.61 -8.09
N TRP A 313 8.23 -15.57 -7.18
CA TRP A 313 7.34 -15.56 -6.03
C TRP A 313 7.83 -14.54 -5.00
N PHE A 314 7.11 -13.42 -4.85
CA PHE A 314 7.55 -12.27 -4.06
C PHE A 314 7.78 -12.61 -2.57
N ARG A 315 7.00 -13.54 -2.01
CA ARG A 315 7.19 -14.01 -0.63
C ARG A 315 8.59 -14.60 -0.42
N HIS A 316 9.04 -15.46 -1.34
CA HIS A 316 10.35 -16.09 -1.27
C HIS A 316 11.48 -15.06 -1.41
N ASP A 317 11.33 -14.06 -2.30
CA ASP A 317 12.30 -12.96 -2.42
C ASP A 317 12.50 -12.23 -1.07
N LEU A 318 11.41 -12.02 -0.31
CA LEU A 318 11.49 -11.39 1.02
C LEU A 318 12.03 -12.33 2.11
N GLU A 319 11.76 -13.64 2.03
CA GLU A 319 12.34 -14.64 2.95
C GLU A 319 13.85 -14.76 2.75
N ASP A 320 14.30 -14.80 1.50
CA ASP A 320 15.72 -14.79 1.15
C ASP A 320 16.41 -13.51 1.66
N ALA A 321 15.74 -12.36 1.51
CA ALA A 321 16.22 -11.11 2.08
C ALA A 321 16.31 -11.18 3.61
N TYR A 322 15.23 -11.59 4.29
CA TYR A 322 15.20 -11.70 5.74
C TYR A 322 16.27 -12.66 6.26
N ALA A 323 16.49 -13.81 5.61
CA ALA A 323 17.51 -14.78 6.01
C ALA A 323 18.93 -14.16 6.04
N ARG A 324 19.25 -13.29 5.08
CA ARG A 324 20.55 -12.59 5.00
C ARG A 324 20.66 -11.43 5.98
N LEU A 325 19.55 -10.74 6.22
CA LEU A 325 19.48 -9.57 7.09
C LEU A 325 19.39 -9.93 8.59
N SER A 326 18.70 -11.03 8.91
CA SER A 326 18.35 -11.45 10.27
C SER A 326 19.57 -11.56 11.21
N PRO A 327 20.75 -12.08 10.81
CA PRO A 327 21.93 -12.09 11.66
C PRO A 327 22.38 -10.70 12.15
N HIS A 328 22.00 -9.64 11.44
CA HIS A 328 22.36 -8.26 11.75
C HIS A 328 21.24 -7.46 12.44
N ILE A 329 20.07 -8.07 12.64
CA ILE A 329 18.94 -7.48 13.37
C ILE A 329 19.12 -7.76 14.87
N PRO A 330 19.12 -6.74 15.75
CA PRO A 330 19.22 -6.93 17.19
C PRO A 330 18.09 -7.83 17.73
N ASP A 331 18.43 -8.70 18.69
CA ASP A 331 17.48 -9.62 19.33
C ASP A 331 16.22 -8.91 19.87
N ARG A 332 16.38 -7.72 20.47
CA ARG A 332 15.25 -6.92 20.96
C ARG A 332 14.25 -6.55 19.85
N HIS A 333 14.70 -6.26 18.63
CA HIS A 333 13.81 -5.94 17.51
C HIS A 333 13.10 -7.20 17.01
N LYS A 334 13.75 -8.37 17.04
CA LYS A 334 13.09 -9.66 16.75
C LYS A 334 12.00 -9.97 17.78
N ARG A 335 12.27 -9.77 19.07
CA ARG A 335 11.27 -9.98 20.15
C ARG A 335 10.08 -9.02 20.04
N GLU A 336 10.31 -7.75 19.70
CA GLU A 336 9.23 -6.78 19.39
C GLU A 336 8.39 -7.24 18.18
N THR A 337 9.04 -7.72 17.12
CA THR A 337 8.38 -8.23 15.90
C THR A 337 7.54 -9.47 16.18
N GLN A 338 8.06 -10.42 16.95
CA GLN A 338 7.36 -11.66 17.33
C GLN A 338 6.15 -11.36 18.21
N ALA A 339 6.28 -10.45 19.18
CA ALA A 339 5.16 -10.04 20.03
C ALA A 339 4.08 -9.30 19.24
N LEU A 340 4.46 -8.46 18.28
CA LEU A 340 3.55 -7.84 17.33
C LEU A 340 2.81 -8.89 16.50
N ALA A 341 3.50 -9.87 15.94
CA ALA A 341 2.88 -10.97 15.19
C ALA A 341 1.87 -11.74 16.06
N ALA A 342 2.26 -12.09 17.29
CA ALA A 342 1.39 -12.78 18.24
C ALA A 342 0.13 -11.98 18.57
N SER A 343 0.24 -10.66 18.77
CA SER A 343 -0.92 -9.79 19.03
C SER A 343 -1.90 -9.69 17.86
N LEU A 344 -1.41 -9.89 16.64
CA LEU A 344 -2.20 -9.89 15.40
C LEU A 344 -2.75 -11.29 15.05
N GLY A 345 -2.39 -12.33 15.81
CA GLY A 345 -2.72 -13.72 15.48
C GLY A 345 -2.06 -14.20 14.19
N LEU A 346 -0.83 -13.75 13.91
CA LEU A 346 -0.08 -14.07 12.71
C LEU A 346 1.17 -14.89 13.04
N GLU A 347 1.59 -15.72 12.08
CA GLU A 347 2.91 -16.35 12.12
C GLU A 347 4.01 -15.26 12.10
N PRO A 348 5.05 -15.37 12.96
CA PRO A 348 6.12 -14.37 13.05
C PRO A 348 6.75 -14.00 11.71
N GLU A 349 6.95 -14.99 10.85
CA GLU A 349 7.62 -14.86 9.55
C GLU A 349 6.92 -13.83 8.66
N ILE A 350 5.60 -13.67 8.77
CA ILE A 350 4.81 -12.68 8.01
C ILE A 350 5.22 -11.26 8.39
N VAL A 351 5.46 -11.00 9.67
CA VAL A 351 5.80 -9.65 10.16
C VAL A 351 7.30 -9.39 10.01
N GLU A 352 8.13 -10.42 10.17
CA GLU A 352 9.57 -10.36 9.95
C GLU A 352 9.92 -9.91 8.53
N VAL A 353 9.32 -10.55 7.53
CA VAL A 353 9.58 -10.22 6.12
C VAL A 353 8.99 -8.89 5.67
N LEU A 354 7.89 -8.46 6.30
CA LEU A 354 7.33 -7.13 6.08
C LEU A 354 8.34 -6.06 6.54
N ASN A 355 9.03 -6.30 7.66
CA ASN A 355 9.95 -5.34 8.25
C ASN A 355 11.28 -5.17 7.50
N VAL A 356 11.59 -6.05 6.54
CA VAL A 356 12.73 -5.89 5.61
C VAL A 356 12.33 -5.36 4.23
N PHE A 357 11.03 -5.23 3.94
CA PHE A 357 10.55 -4.70 2.67
C PHE A 357 11.08 -3.29 2.31
N PRO A 358 11.31 -2.36 3.26
CA PRO A 358 11.89 -1.05 2.94
C PRO A 358 13.29 -1.10 2.31
N GLU A 359 13.98 -2.25 2.34
CA GLU A 359 15.32 -2.42 1.74
C GLU A 359 15.34 -2.31 0.20
N LEU A 360 14.20 -2.08 -0.45
CA LEU A 360 14.05 -2.11 -1.90
C LEU A 360 13.88 -0.72 -2.57
N PHE A 361 13.98 0.44 -1.88
CA PHE A 361 13.42 1.71 -2.41
C PHE A 361 14.23 3.01 -2.17
N HIS A 362 13.77 4.16 -2.70
CA HIS A 362 14.49 5.46 -2.82
C HIS A 362 13.67 6.69 -2.35
N CYS A 363 14.29 7.78 -1.83
CA CYS A 363 13.60 9.00 -1.33
C CYS A 363 14.32 10.37 -1.59
N SER A 364 14.17 11.40 -0.73
CA SER A 364 14.91 12.70 -0.71
C SER A 364 14.91 13.38 0.68
N GLY A 365 15.87 14.26 0.98
CA GLY A 365 15.95 14.96 2.29
C GLY A 365 16.93 16.16 2.36
N PHE A 366 16.82 17.00 3.38
CA PHE A 366 17.70 18.17 3.60
C PHE A 366 17.82 18.56 5.07
N ALA A 367 18.87 19.31 5.42
CA ALA A 367 18.97 20.07 6.66
C ALA A 367 19.48 21.49 6.38
N VAL A 368 18.84 22.50 6.98
CA VAL A 368 19.24 23.92 6.92
C VAL A 368 19.30 24.49 8.33
N PHE A 369 20.30 25.30 8.64
CA PHE A 369 20.53 25.82 10.00
C PHE A 369 21.42 27.07 9.98
N GLY A 370 21.74 27.64 11.15
CA GLY A 370 22.69 28.75 11.25
C GLY A 370 22.29 29.95 10.40
N SER A 371 23.20 30.46 9.56
CA SER A 371 22.91 31.62 8.70
C SER A 371 21.89 31.33 7.60
N ALA A 372 21.56 30.06 7.34
CA ALA A 372 20.48 29.71 6.40
C ALA A 372 19.09 29.99 6.98
N THR A 373 18.95 30.10 8.30
CA THR A 373 17.66 30.15 9.01
C THR A 373 17.48 31.46 9.75
N LYS A 374 16.24 31.98 9.83
CA LYS A 374 15.94 33.29 10.46
C LYS A 374 16.35 33.35 11.93
N ASP A 375 16.23 32.22 12.61
CA ASP A 375 16.42 32.07 14.05
C ASP A 375 17.70 31.29 14.41
N GLY A 376 18.51 30.94 13.41
CA GLY A 376 19.71 30.12 13.58
C GLY A 376 19.46 28.64 13.87
N LYS A 377 18.20 28.20 13.99
CA LYS A 377 17.84 26.82 14.38
C LYS A 377 17.98 25.83 13.23
N LEU A 378 18.27 24.59 13.56
CA LEU A 378 18.26 23.50 12.59
C LEU A 378 16.85 23.00 12.25
N TYR A 379 16.57 23.00 10.95
CA TYR A 379 15.39 22.41 10.32
C TYR A 379 15.82 21.25 9.43
N HIS A 380 15.37 20.04 9.76
CA HIS A 380 15.64 18.83 8.99
C HIS A 380 14.37 18.33 8.33
N GLY A 381 14.32 18.42 7.00
CA GLY A 381 13.20 17.97 6.17
C GLY A 381 13.46 16.61 5.53
N ARG A 382 12.48 15.71 5.61
CA ARG A 382 12.49 14.40 4.95
C ARG A 382 11.26 14.26 4.06
N VAL A 383 11.48 13.88 2.80
CA VAL A 383 10.44 13.61 1.80
C VAL A 383 10.41 12.11 1.44
N LEU A 384 9.34 11.40 1.81
CA LEU A 384 9.13 10.00 1.39
C LEU A 384 8.43 9.96 0.05
N ASP A 385 9.13 9.71 -1.05
CA ASP A 385 8.50 9.50 -2.35
C ASP A 385 8.20 8.01 -2.56
N TYR A 386 7.11 7.51 -1.97
CA TYR A 386 6.80 6.08 -1.92
C TYR A 386 5.35 5.72 -2.28
N MET A 387 5.18 4.82 -3.25
CA MET A 387 3.99 4.02 -3.59
C MET A 387 2.64 4.44 -2.95
N THR A 388 2.18 5.68 -3.14
CA THR A 388 0.83 6.11 -2.70
C THR A 388 -0.28 5.26 -3.34
N THR A 389 0.06 4.58 -4.43
CA THR A 389 -0.79 3.66 -5.19
C THR A 389 -1.01 2.30 -4.53
N ILE A 390 -0.26 1.93 -3.47
CA ILE A 390 -0.49 0.66 -2.75
C ILE A 390 -1.22 0.87 -1.41
N GLY A 391 -1.63 2.09 -1.07
CA GLY A 391 -2.52 2.33 0.07
C GLY A 391 -1.89 2.34 1.46
N LEU A 392 -0.57 2.51 1.59
CA LEU A 392 0.08 2.56 2.90
C LEU A 392 -0.37 3.73 3.78
N GLN A 393 -0.92 4.78 3.19
CA GLN A 393 -1.54 5.88 3.91
C GLN A 393 -2.65 5.44 4.88
N ASP A 394 -3.31 4.30 4.61
CA ASP A 394 -4.34 3.77 5.53
C ASP A 394 -3.75 3.29 6.87
N ALA A 395 -2.45 2.97 6.87
CA ALA A 395 -1.69 2.49 8.02
C ALA A 395 -0.75 3.55 8.61
N ALA A 396 -0.68 4.76 8.03
CA ALA A 396 0.21 5.83 8.49
C ALA A 396 -0.06 6.19 9.96
N THR A 397 1.00 6.15 10.76
CA THR A 397 0.96 6.39 12.21
C THR A 397 2.27 7.00 12.68
N THR A 398 2.20 8.06 13.49
CA THR A 398 3.38 8.54 14.22
C THR A 398 3.48 7.78 15.54
N PHE A 399 4.61 7.13 15.76
CA PHE A 399 4.90 6.39 16.98
C PHE A 399 5.76 7.22 17.92
N ILE A 400 5.36 7.34 19.18
CA ILE A 400 6.18 7.86 20.27
C ILE A 400 6.50 6.70 21.19
N VAL A 401 7.76 6.26 21.19
CA VAL A 401 8.15 4.99 21.82
C VAL A 401 9.12 5.26 22.95
N ARG A 402 8.84 4.69 24.13
CA ARG A 402 9.70 4.69 25.31
C ARG A 402 10.15 3.26 25.63
N PRO A 403 11.16 2.73 24.92
CA PRO A 403 11.74 1.43 25.21
C PRO A 403 12.42 1.40 26.59
N GLN A 404 12.30 0.29 27.30
CA GLN A 404 12.98 0.10 28.59
C GLN A 404 14.50 0.10 28.40
N GLY A 405 15.20 0.96 29.14
CA GLY A 405 16.67 1.02 29.15
C GLY A 405 17.29 1.64 27.90
N GLN A 406 16.51 2.30 27.04
CA GLN A 406 16.96 2.93 25.81
C GLN A 406 16.37 4.34 25.68
N ILE A 407 16.89 5.15 24.75
CA ILE A 407 16.40 6.52 24.51
C ILE A 407 14.99 6.46 23.92
N ALA A 408 14.09 7.32 24.42
CA ALA A 408 12.75 7.48 23.86
C ALA A 408 12.78 8.28 22.55
N PHE A 409 11.91 7.96 21.60
CA PHE A 409 11.95 8.60 20.28
C PHE A 409 10.58 8.72 19.61
N ALA A 410 10.49 9.64 18.65
CA ALA A 410 9.44 9.71 17.66
C ALA A 410 9.87 8.99 16.37
N ASN A 411 8.98 8.19 15.80
CA ASN A 411 9.14 7.52 14.51
C ASN A 411 7.89 7.72 13.66
N VAL A 412 8.05 8.31 12.48
CA VAL A 412 6.95 8.47 11.51
C VAL A 412 6.98 7.28 10.58
N GLY A 413 5.98 6.40 10.71
CA GLY A 413 5.97 5.12 10.01
C GLY A 413 4.56 4.59 9.77
N TYR A 414 4.44 3.26 9.76
CA TYR A 414 3.21 2.55 9.41
C TYR A 414 2.94 1.46 10.44
N ALA A 415 1.66 1.20 10.71
CA ALA A 415 1.28 0.05 11.52
C ALA A 415 1.86 -1.25 10.91
N ALA A 416 2.26 -2.18 11.79
CA ALA A 416 3.04 -3.40 11.50
C ALA A 416 4.53 -3.21 11.15
N PHE A 417 5.01 -1.97 11.01
CA PHE A 417 6.42 -1.67 10.78
C PHE A 417 7.09 -1.12 12.05
N ILE A 418 8.08 -1.85 12.58
CA ILE A 418 8.81 -1.49 13.81
C ILE A 418 10.11 -0.73 13.53
N GLY A 419 10.63 -0.82 12.30
CA GLY A 419 11.80 -0.07 11.87
C GLY A 419 11.55 1.44 11.78
N SER A 420 12.57 2.20 11.42
CA SER A 420 12.46 3.65 11.24
C SER A 420 12.98 4.09 9.88
N VAL A 421 12.27 5.01 9.22
CA VAL A 421 12.73 5.72 8.01
C VAL A 421 12.78 7.24 8.21
N SER A 422 12.20 7.73 9.31
CA SER A 422 12.10 9.14 9.67
C SER A 422 11.86 9.23 11.17
N GLY A 423 12.82 9.74 11.93
CA GLY A 423 12.64 9.84 13.38
C GLY A 423 13.53 10.86 14.06
N MET A 424 13.17 11.15 15.30
CA MET A 424 13.90 12.04 16.19
C MET A 424 13.83 11.52 17.62
N ASN A 425 14.97 11.43 18.31
CA ASN A 425 15.02 10.94 19.68
C ASN A 425 14.96 12.08 20.72
N ALA A 426 14.76 11.72 21.98
CA ALA A 426 14.67 12.66 23.10
C ALA A 426 15.97 13.44 23.35
N GLU A 427 17.09 12.93 22.84
CA GLU A 427 18.40 13.56 22.88
C GLU A 427 18.63 14.58 21.75
N GLY A 428 17.63 14.86 20.91
CA GLY A 428 17.71 15.87 19.86
C GLY A 428 18.44 15.41 18.59
N ILE A 429 18.63 14.10 18.42
CA ILE A 429 19.13 13.51 17.17
C ILE A 429 17.95 13.26 16.24
N SER A 430 18.06 13.71 15.00
CA SER A 430 17.07 13.45 13.95
C SER A 430 17.70 12.83 12.72
N LEU A 431 16.99 11.86 12.12
CA LEU A 431 17.49 11.02 11.05
C LEU A 431 16.45 10.95 9.93
N GLY A 432 16.93 11.11 8.69
CA GLY A 432 16.13 10.95 7.47
C GLY A 432 16.95 10.20 6.43
N GLU A 433 16.30 9.23 5.78
CA GLU A 433 16.91 8.43 4.73
C GLU A 433 16.36 8.80 3.34
N MET A 434 17.23 8.61 2.35
CA MET A 434 16.96 8.57 0.92
C MET A 434 17.64 7.34 0.32
N GLY A 435 16.88 6.45 -0.29
CA GLY A 435 17.51 5.28 -0.89
C GLY A 435 18.18 5.55 -2.24
N GLY A 436 19.17 4.72 -2.52
CA GLY A 436 19.94 4.64 -3.75
C GLY A 436 19.85 3.24 -4.35
N ARG A 437 20.79 2.87 -5.22
CA ARG A 437 20.76 1.59 -5.95
C ARG A 437 21.17 0.39 -5.08
N GLY A 438 21.52 -0.73 -5.71
CA GLY A 438 22.15 -1.86 -5.02
C GLY A 438 21.18 -2.85 -4.36
N GLU A 439 19.91 -2.86 -4.78
CA GLU A 439 18.96 -3.93 -4.44
C GLU A 439 19.61 -5.31 -4.61
N GLY A 440 19.50 -6.16 -3.58
CA GLY A 440 20.14 -7.48 -3.54
C GLY A 440 21.45 -7.55 -2.75
N LYS A 441 22.04 -6.42 -2.32
CA LYS A 441 23.20 -6.38 -1.40
C LYS A 441 22.74 -6.37 0.06
N TRP A 442 22.29 -7.53 0.57
CA TRP A 442 21.60 -7.66 1.86
C TRP A 442 22.46 -8.23 3.00
N ASP A 443 23.77 -8.42 2.82
CA ASP A 443 24.66 -8.99 3.84
C ASP A 443 25.12 -7.92 4.84
N GLY A 444 24.17 -7.32 5.56
CA GLY A 444 24.40 -6.26 6.53
C GLY A 444 23.18 -5.93 7.38
N ALA A 445 23.30 -4.94 8.25
CA ALA A 445 22.19 -4.45 9.04
C ALA A 445 21.20 -3.69 8.14
N PRO A 446 19.89 -4.03 8.17
CA PRO A 446 18.89 -3.28 7.42
C PRO A 446 18.95 -1.79 7.75
N MET A 447 18.77 -0.93 6.76
CA MET A 447 18.70 0.51 6.92
C MET A 447 17.68 0.91 7.99
N ALA A 448 16.48 0.33 7.94
CA ALA A 448 15.43 0.64 8.89
C ALA A 448 15.80 0.25 10.34
N THR A 449 16.61 -0.80 10.47
CA THR A 449 17.17 -1.26 11.75
C THR A 449 18.25 -0.30 12.23
N LEU A 450 19.19 0.13 11.37
CA LEU A 450 20.22 1.10 11.74
C LEU A 450 19.65 2.44 12.18
N MET A 451 18.64 2.95 11.46
CA MET A 451 17.92 4.16 11.87
C MET A 451 17.25 3.98 13.23
N ARG A 452 16.55 2.86 13.46
CA ARG A 452 15.93 2.57 14.75
C ARG A 452 16.97 2.46 15.88
N ARG A 453 18.11 1.82 15.63
CA ARG A 453 19.22 1.71 16.59
C ARG A 453 19.78 3.07 16.95
N ALA A 454 20.03 3.97 16.00
CA ALA A 454 20.52 5.31 16.31
C ALA A 454 19.53 6.11 17.17
N LEU A 455 18.22 5.97 16.92
CA LEU A 455 17.21 6.62 17.78
C LEU A 455 17.21 6.08 19.21
N GLU A 456 17.49 4.79 19.39
CA GLU A 456 17.52 4.09 20.69
C GLU A 456 18.84 4.26 21.45
N GLU A 457 19.97 4.33 20.74
CA GLU A 457 21.33 4.16 21.28
C GLU A 457 22.15 5.46 21.29
N CYS A 458 21.94 6.38 20.34
CA CYS A 458 22.84 7.52 20.12
C CYS A 458 22.38 8.83 20.79
N HIS A 459 23.29 9.46 21.53
CA HIS A 459 23.08 10.74 22.22
C HIS A 459 23.64 11.94 21.44
N THR A 460 24.54 11.70 20.48
CA THR A 460 25.27 12.74 19.72
C THR A 460 25.40 12.38 18.23
N LEU A 461 25.61 13.39 17.38
CA LEU A 461 25.89 13.17 15.95
C LEU A 461 27.13 12.30 15.69
N ALA A 462 28.14 12.37 16.57
CA ALA A 462 29.35 11.58 16.45
C ALA A 462 29.08 10.08 16.67
N GLU A 463 28.25 9.74 17.66
CA GLU A 463 27.83 8.35 17.91
C GLU A 463 27.02 7.78 16.72
N VAL A 464 26.18 8.60 16.07
CA VAL A 464 25.46 8.18 14.86
C VAL A 464 26.44 7.85 13.72
N GLN A 465 27.43 8.72 13.48
CA GLN A 465 28.45 8.50 12.44
C GLN A 465 29.29 7.25 12.75
N GLN A 466 29.65 7.03 14.02
CA GLN A 466 30.37 5.84 14.47
C GLN A 466 29.54 4.58 14.25
N LEU A 467 28.26 4.57 14.65
CA LEU A 467 27.34 3.45 14.45
C LEU A 467 27.28 3.04 12.97
N TRP A 468 27.15 4.02 12.07
CA TRP A 468 27.14 3.76 10.62
C TRP A 468 28.47 3.24 10.11
N THR A 469 29.59 3.76 10.63
CA THR A 469 30.94 3.38 10.21
C THR A 469 31.25 1.92 10.60
N GLU A 470 30.86 1.52 11.80
CA GLU A 470 31.16 0.21 12.39
C GLU A 470 30.16 -0.89 12.02
N SER A 471 28.94 -0.53 11.60
CA SER A 471 27.94 -1.51 11.19
C SER A 471 28.13 -1.95 9.73
N PRO A 472 27.97 -3.24 9.41
CA PRO A 472 27.87 -3.67 8.02
C PRO A 472 26.58 -3.09 7.42
N ARG A 473 26.69 -2.47 6.24
CA ARG A 473 25.60 -1.73 5.59
C ARG A 473 25.08 -2.53 4.41
N THR A 474 23.79 -2.37 4.13
CA THR A 474 23.10 -2.95 2.97
C THR A 474 22.91 -1.91 1.89
N CYS A 475 22.69 -2.35 0.66
CA CYS A 475 22.30 -1.54 -0.51
C CYS A 475 23.09 -0.21 -0.63
N GLU A 476 22.62 0.73 -1.43
CA GLU A 476 23.12 2.10 -1.44
C GLU A 476 22.06 3.01 -0.82
N TYR A 477 22.46 3.80 0.17
CA TYR A 477 21.60 4.73 0.87
C TYR A 477 22.29 6.07 1.08
N TYR A 478 21.47 7.11 1.18
CA TYR A 478 21.87 8.45 1.54
C TYR A 478 21.09 8.89 2.75
N TYR A 479 21.71 9.70 3.60
CA TYR A 479 21.07 10.14 4.83
C TYR A 479 21.34 11.60 5.11
N VAL A 480 20.42 12.22 5.83
CA VAL A 480 20.69 13.44 6.57
C VAL A 480 20.59 13.09 8.05
N PHE A 481 21.66 13.34 8.79
CA PHE A 481 21.68 13.25 10.24
C PHE A 481 21.87 14.64 10.82
N ALA A 482 21.18 14.93 11.91
CA ALA A 482 21.24 16.24 12.54
C ALA A 482 21.14 16.14 14.07
N ASP A 483 21.83 17.05 14.75
CA ASP A 483 21.88 17.17 16.21
C ASP A 483 21.45 18.59 16.61
N GLY A 484 20.32 18.67 17.30
CA GLY A 484 19.75 19.93 17.76
C GLY A 484 20.51 20.59 18.91
N LYS A 485 21.37 19.86 19.63
CA LYS A 485 22.15 20.41 20.76
C LYS A 485 23.37 21.16 20.25
N THR A 486 24.08 20.59 19.27
CA THR A 486 25.26 21.21 18.66
C THR A 486 24.91 22.08 17.45
N ASN A 487 23.67 21.99 16.96
CA ASN A 487 23.21 22.67 15.75
C ASN A 487 24.03 22.27 14.51
N GLU A 488 24.38 21.00 14.42
CA GLU A 488 25.17 20.42 13.34
C GLU A 488 24.35 19.41 12.53
N ALA A 489 24.67 19.28 11.25
CA ALA A 489 24.12 18.26 10.37
C ALA A 489 25.22 17.66 9.50
N VAL A 490 24.98 16.46 8.98
CA VAL A 490 25.85 15.81 8.01
C VAL A 490 25.00 15.09 6.97
N GLY A 491 25.36 15.25 5.69
CA GLY A 491 24.86 14.40 4.62
C GLY A 491 25.71 13.14 4.54
N VAL A 492 25.11 11.99 4.24
CA VAL A 492 25.84 10.72 4.18
C VAL A 492 25.55 10.05 2.86
N SER A 493 26.58 9.49 2.23
CA SER A 493 26.47 8.54 1.13
C SER A 493 27.08 7.22 1.60
N ALA A 494 26.31 6.14 1.56
CA ALA A 494 26.70 4.85 2.10
C ALA A 494 26.39 3.72 1.11
N THR A 495 27.36 2.85 0.90
CA THR A 495 27.23 1.53 0.27
C THR A 495 27.73 0.47 1.25
N PRO A 496 27.66 -0.83 0.91
CA PRO A 496 28.27 -1.86 1.77
C PRO A 496 29.78 -1.66 1.88
N GLU A 497 30.43 -1.19 0.82
CA GLU A 497 31.89 -1.08 0.73
C GLU A 497 32.44 0.28 1.16
N ALA A 498 31.64 1.36 1.11
CA ALA A 498 32.12 2.72 1.35
C ALA A 498 31.10 3.56 2.14
N ILE A 499 31.62 4.55 2.88
CA ILE A 499 30.81 5.58 3.53
C ILE A 499 31.52 6.93 3.41
N GLU A 500 30.77 7.96 3.05
CA GLU A 500 31.23 9.33 2.95
C GLU A 500 30.32 10.26 3.76
N PHE A 501 30.94 11.15 4.53
CA PHE A 501 30.28 12.17 5.31
C PHE A 501 30.51 13.54 4.66
N ILE A 502 29.41 14.17 4.25
CA ILE A 502 29.36 15.44 3.51
C ILE A 502 28.96 16.53 4.49
N LYS A 503 29.90 17.44 4.77
CA LYS A 503 29.69 18.53 5.72
C LYS A 503 28.78 19.62 5.14
N PRO A 504 28.11 20.42 5.98
CA PRO A 504 27.35 21.58 5.55
C PRO A 504 28.21 22.56 4.75
N GLY A 505 27.70 23.05 3.62
CA GLY A 505 28.45 23.94 2.74
C GLY A 505 29.63 23.30 1.99
N GLN A 506 29.83 21.99 2.09
CA GLN A 506 30.82 21.27 1.30
C GLN A 506 30.30 21.04 -0.14
N SER A 507 31.11 21.36 -1.14
CA SER A 507 30.84 21.00 -2.53
C SER A 507 31.02 19.49 -2.73
N HIS A 508 30.19 18.87 -3.56
CA HIS A 508 30.26 17.45 -3.85
C HIS A 508 29.87 17.18 -5.31
N GLU A 509 30.55 16.24 -5.97
CA GLU A 509 30.41 15.98 -7.42
C GLU A 509 28.95 15.75 -7.83
N ARG A 510 28.20 14.98 -7.02
CA ARG A 510 26.80 14.64 -7.31
C ARG A 510 25.79 15.70 -6.86
N LEU A 511 26.20 16.62 -5.98
CA LEU A 511 25.28 17.59 -5.34
C LEU A 511 25.50 19.02 -5.84
N GLY A 512 26.62 19.30 -6.51
CA GLY A 512 27.03 20.62 -6.94
C GLY A 512 27.78 21.41 -5.86
N GLU A 513 27.88 22.73 -6.06
CA GLU A 513 28.57 23.64 -5.13
C GLU A 513 27.92 23.64 -3.75
N GLY A 514 28.72 23.76 -2.70
CA GLY A 514 28.23 23.83 -1.33
C GLY A 514 27.40 25.09 -1.08
N ILE A 515 26.27 24.95 -0.37
CA ILE A 515 25.49 26.08 0.13
C ILE A 515 25.80 26.22 1.62
N LYS A 516 26.30 27.39 2.04
CA LYS A 516 26.71 27.64 3.44
C LYS A 516 25.57 27.30 4.42
N ASP A 517 25.91 26.61 5.50
CA ASP A 517 24.99 26.19 6.57
C ASP A 517 23.78 25.36 6.06
N ALA A 518 24.00 24.56 5.00
CA ALA A 518 22.99 23.66 4.46
C ALA A 518 23.60 22.32 3.99
N VAL A 519 22.82 21.26 4.16
CA VAL A 519 22.99 19.93 3.57
C VAL A 519 21.77 19.66 2.70
N VAL A 520 21.97 19.46 1.40
CA VAL A 520 20.87 19.29 0.43
C VAL A 520 21.06 18.00 -0.35
N LEU A 521 20.20 17.01 -0.13
CA LEU A 521 20.29 15.68 -0.74
C LEU A 521 19.03 15.37 -1.56
N SER A 522 19.20 15.29 -2.88
CA SER A 522 18.17 14.81 -3.81
C SER A 522 18.84 14.39 -5.12
N ALA A 523 18.06 14.14 -6.18
CA ALA A 523 18.60 13.78 -7.49
C ALA A 523 17.82 14.44 -8.65
N GLY A 524 18.52 14.70 -9.75
CA GLY A 524 17.95 15.24 -10.99
C GLY A 524 17.26 16.60 -10.79
N SER A 525 16.15 16.82 -11.48
CA SER A 525 15.39 18.08 -11.41
C SER A 525 14.89 18.44 -10.00
N ARG A 526 14.68 17.44 -9.13
CA ARG A 526 14.31 17.68 -7.72
C ARG A 526 15.46 18.33 -6.95
N LEU A 527 16.69 17.88 -7.19
CA LEU A 527 17.89 18.49 -6.60
C LEU A 527 18.10 19.91 -7.11
N GLU A 528 17.94 20.12 -8.41
CA GLU A 528 18.06 21.45 -9.03
C GLU A 528 17.06 22.44 -8.39
N GLU A 529 15.79 22.04 -8.28
CA GLU A 529 14.75 22.88 -7.69
C GLU A 529 14.97 23.09 -6.19
N LEU A 530 15.31 22.03 -5.44
CA LEU A 530 15.56 22.14 -3.99
C LEU A 530 16.74 23.10 -3.72
N ARG A 531 17.84 22.95 -4.45
CA ARG A 531 18.99 23.86 -4.35
C ARG A 531 18.62 25.29 -4.72
N ARG A 532 17.86 25.49 -5.81
CA ARG A 532 17.37 26.82 -6.21
C ARG A 532 16.58 27.48 -5.08
N ARG A 533 15.64 26.75 -4.45
CA ARG A 533 14.83 27.23 -3.32
C ARG A 533 15.68 27.57 -2.10
N VAL A 534 16.62 26.68 -1.74
CA VAL A 534 17.54 26.88 -0.60
C VAL A 534 18.41 28.11 -0.81
N THR A 535 18.97 28.30 -2.00
CA THR A 535 19.78 29.49 -2.32
C THR A 535 18.96 30.78 -2.36
N GLU A 536 17.78 30.77 -3.00
CA GLU A 536 16.93 31.97 -3.14
C GLU A 536 16.41 32.48 -1.77
N LYS A 537 16.12 31.55 -0.87
CA LYS A 537 15.55 31.83 0.45
C LYS A 537 16.56 31.68 1.59
N HIS A 538 17.85 31.64 1.28
CA HIS A 538 18.91 31.56 2.30
C HIS A 538 18.78 32.71 3.31
N GLY A 539 18.85 32.39 4.59
CA GLY A 539 18.65 33.33 5.71
C GLY A 539 17.19 33.61 6.07
N GLN A 540 16.22 33.02 5.34
CA GLN A 540 14.80 33.29 5.52
C GLN A 540 14.01 32.08 6.06
N PHE A 541 14.66 30.93 6.28
CA PHE A 541 13.95 29.72 6.70
C PHE A 541 13.43 29.82 8.15
N ASP A 542 12.15 29.53 8.29
CA ASP A 542 11.41 29.24 9.53
C ASP A 542 10.60 27.94 9.29
N VAL A 543 9.68 27.58 10.20
CA VAL A 543 8.85 26.37 10.07
C VAL A 543 8.06 26.36 8.76
N GLU A 544 7.39 27.45 8.41
CA GLU A 544 6.52 27.52 7.23
C GLU A 544 7.33 27.42 5.94
N LEU A 545 8.43 28.18 5.86
CA LEU A 545 9.28 28.16 4.68
C LEU A 545 10.04 26.82 4.53
N SER A 546 10.35 26.16 5.63
CA SER A 546 10.95 24.82 5.63
C SER A 546 9.94 23.75 5.21
N GLN A 547 8.67 23.87 5.59
CA GLN A 547 7.61 23.01 5.05
C GLN A 547 7.42 23.23 3.54
N TRP A 548 7.52 24.48 3.07
CA TRP A 548 7.45 24.81 1.64
C TRP A 548 8.59 24.19 0.82
N LEU A 549 9.79 24.00 1.38
CA LEU A 549 10.88 23.30 0.69
C LEU A 549 10.49 21.88 0.25
N MET A 550 9.64 21.20 1.03
CA MET A 550 9.14 19.85 0.75
C MET A 550 7.91 19.83 -0.19
N SER A 551 7.47 20.98 -0.69
CA SER A 551 6.35 21.05 -1.65
C SER A 551 6.78 20.60 -3.06
N ARG A 552 5.82 20.23 -3.90
CA ARG A 552 6.07 19.90 -5.31
C ARG A 552 6.75 21.08 -6.04
N PRO A 553 7.67 20.84 -6.99
CA PRO A 553 8.08 19.54 -7.53
C PRO A 553 9.27 18.90 -6.81
N VAL A 554 9.70 19.39 -5.64
CA VAL A 554 10.72 18.69 -4.83
C VAL A 554 10.18 17.35 -4.37
N ALA A 555 8.97 17.35 -3.81
CA ALA A 555 8.19 16.13 -3.60
C ALA A 555 7.59 15.61 -4.92
N MET A 556 7.50 14.28 -5.05
CA MET A 556 6.89 13.61 -6.20
C MET A 556 5.37 13.43 -6.02
N GLU A 557 4.68 12.94 -7.06
CA GLU A 557 3.26 12.56 -6.95
C GLU A 557 3.05 11.37 -6.01
N SER A 558 4.09 10.55 -5.87
CA SER A 558 4.16 9.42 -4.93
C SER A 558 4.54 9.86 -3.51
N ASN A 559 4.55 11.15 -3.19
CA ASN A 559 4.96 11.61 -1.86
C ASN A 559 4.00 11.13 -0.77
N LEU A 560 4.45 10.17 0.03
CA LEU A 560 3.67 9.42 1.02
C LEU A 560 3.64 10.09 2.38
N HIS A 561 4.77 10.64 2.82
CA HIS A 561 4.85 11.49 4.01
C HIS A 561 5.95 12.53 3.90
N ASN A 562 5.74 13.65 4.58
CA ASN A 562 6.75 14.67 4.83
C ASN A 562 6.92 14.84 6.33
N VAL A 563 8.16 14.98 6.77
CA VAL A 563 8.48 15.29 8.17
C VAL A 563 9.45 16.45 8.22
N LEU A 564 9.11 17.48 9.00
CA LEU A 564 10.03 18.54 9.40
C LEU A 564 10.36 18.36 10.88
N PHE A 565 11.60 18.03 11.18
CA PHE A 565 12.12 18.01 12.56
C PHE A 565 12.70 19.39 12.92
N VAL A 566 12.44 19.81 14.16
CA VAL A 566 13.07 20.95 14.82
C VAL A 566 13.75 20.42 16.10
N PRO A 567 14.94 19.80 15.98
CA PRO A 567 15.46 18.93 17.04
C PRO A 567 15.82 19.67 18.33
N ALA A 568 16.27 20.94 18.22
CA ALA A 568 16.54 21.79 19.38
C ALA A 568 15.29 21.98 20.27
N ASP A 569 14.12 22.07 19.64
CA ASP A 569 12.84 22.26 20.34
C ASP A 569 12.19 20.91 20.73
N GLY A 570 12.65 19.79 20.16
CA GLY A 570 11.99 18.49 20.32
C GLY A 570 10.63 18.44 19.62
N VAL A 571 10.46 19.19 18.54
CA VAL A 571 9.19 19.29 17.78
C VAL A 571 9.34 18.65 16.42
N LEU A 572 8.28 17.98 15.96
CA LEU A 572 8.17 17.48 14.59
C LEU A 572 6.82 17.86 13.97
N TYR A 573 6.84 18.17 12.68
CA TYR A 573 5.65 18.44 11.87
C TYR A 573 5.50 17.33 10.83
N VAL A 574 4.34 16.67 10.80
CA VAL A 574 4.11 15.47 9.99
C VAL A 574 2.91 15.66 9.06
N ALA A 575 3.12 15.42 7.77
CA ALA A 575 2.06 15.35 6.78
C ALA A 575 2.07 13.97 6.12
N ASN A 576 0.90 13.37 5.92
CA ASN A 576 0.73 12.05 5.31
C ASN A 576 -0.18 12.17 4.08
N ALA A 577 0.11 11.40 3.04
CA ALA A 577 -0.72 11.35 1.85
C ALA A 577 -2.15 10.89 2.19
N SER A 578 -3.10 11.33 1.37
CA SER A 578 -4.46 10.80 1.37
C SER A 578 -4.69 9.97 0.10
N HIS A 579 -5.86 9.34 0.00
CA HIS A 579 -6.30 8.67 -1.24
C HIS A 579 -6.39 9.59 -2.47
N THR A 580 -6.36 10.92 -2.28
CA THR A 580 -6.55 11.90 -3.37
C THR A 580 -5.42 12.89 -3.55
N LYS A 581 -4.49 12.96 -2.60
CA LYS A 581 -3.45 13.99 -2.55
C LYS A 581 -2.16 13.42 -1.96
N PRO A 582 -0.98 13.75 -2.52
CA PRO A 582 0.29 13.45 -1.88
C PRO A 582 0.46 14.25 -0.58
N ALA A 583 1.37 13.82 0.30
CA ALA A 583 1.59 14.46 1.61
C ALA A 583 1.95 15.95 1.50
N ALA A 584 2.71 16.33 0.47
CA ALA A 584 3.06 17.72 0.15
C ALA A 584 1.85 18.66 -0.01
N ASP A 585 0.68 18.12 -0.33
CA ASP A 585 -0.57 18.86 -0.53
C ASP A 585 -1.55 18.68 0.66
N THR A 586 -1.07 18.15 1.79
CA THR A 586 -1.84 17.91 3.02
C THR A 586 -1.32 18.76 4.18
N ALA A 587 -2.14 18.91 5.22
CA ALA A 587 -1.80 19.69 6.40
C ALA A 587 -0.79 18.96 7.29
N TYR A 588 0.13 19.71 7.88
CA TYR A 588 1.07 19.19 8.87
C TYR A 588 0.46 19.17 10.27
N MET A 589 0.47 18.00 10.91
CA MET A 589 0.24 17.83 12.35
C MET A 589 1.51 18.21 13.12
N LYS A 590 1.39 19.01 14.18
CA LYS A 590 2.51 19.33 15.07
C LYS A 590 2.53 18.40 16.28
N ILE A 591 3.70 17.82 16.57
CA ILE A 591 3.94 17.03 17.79
C ILE A 591 5.08 17.67 18.57
N ASP A 592 4.88 17.83 19.87
CA ASP A 592 5.93 18.14 20.85
C ASP A 592 6.32 16.84 21.55
N LEU A 593 7.49 16.30 21.22
CA LEU A 593 7.96 15.01 21.71
C LEU A 593 8.11 15.03 23.23
N LYS A 594 8.72 16.09 23.79
CA LYS A 594 8.96 16.19 25.24
C LYS A 594 7.65 16.23 26.01
N LYS A 595 6.67 16.98 25.50
CA LYS A 595 5.32 17.03 26.08
C LYS A 595 4.67 15.64 26.09
N VAL A 596 4.64 14.94 24.96
CA VAL A 596 4.01 13.60 24.89
C VAL A 596 4.74 12.61 25.80
N LEU A 597 6.07 12.62 25.85
CA LEU A 597 6.86 11.75 26.73
C LEU A 597 6.58 12.02 28.21
N SER A 598 6.29 13.26 28.61
CA SER A 598 5.94 13.60 29.99
C SER A 598 4.61 13.02 30.46
N GLU A 599 3.75 12.63 29.51
CA GLU A 599 2.47 11.96 29.77
C GLU A 599 2.60 10.44 29.88
N ILE A 600 3.75 9.87 29.53
CA ILE A 600 4.01 8.43 29.61
C ILE A 600 4.34 8.06 31.06
N PRO A 601 3.64 7.07 31.66
CA PRO A 601 3.95 6.59 33.01
C PRO A 601 5.43 6.18 33.14
N GLU A 602 6.12 6.62 34.20
CA GLU A 602 7.50 6.18 34.47
C GLU A 602 7.59 4.69 34.84
N ALA A 603 6.48 4.10 35.30
CA ALA A 603 6.32 2.67 35.56
C ALA A 603 4.93 2.20 35.09
N PRO A 604 4.79 0.94 34.62
CA PRO A 604 3.49 0.42 34.18
C PRO A 604 2.48 0.51 35.34
N PRO A 605 1.24 1.00 35.09
CA PRO A 605 0.25 1.10 36.15
C PRO A 605 -0.09 -0.31 36.67
N THR A 606 0.16 -0.57 37.96
CA THR A 606 -0.40 -1.73 38.66
C THR A 606 -1.91 -1.59 38.69
N ARG A 607 -2.62 -2.23 37.75
CA ARG A 607 -4.07 -2.35 37.86
C ARG A 607 -4.37 -3.37 38.95
N ALA A 608 -4.98 -2.91 40.04
CA ALA A 608 -5.55 -3.77 41.06
C ALA A 608 -6.50 -4.77 40.39
N ALA A 609 -6.35 -6.06 40.73
CA ALA A 609 -7.23 -7.11 40.27
C ALA A 609 -8.69 -6.71 40.52
N ALA A 610 -9.49 -6.64 39.45
CA ALA A 610 -10.93 -6.54 39.56
C ALA A 610 -11.42 -7.79 40.31
N LYS A 611 -12.10 -7.56 41.43
CA LYS A 611 -12.85 -8.60 42.16
C LYS A 611 -14.09 -9.00 41.40
#